data_AF-A0A6I4M3A0-F1
#
_entry.id   AF-A0A6I4M3A0-F1
#
_cell.length_a   1.000
_cell.length_b   1.000
_cell.length_c   1.000
_cell.angle_alpha   90.00
_cell.angle_beta   90.00
_cell.angle_gamma   90.00
#
_symmetry.space_group_name_H-M   'P 1'
#
loop_
_entity.id
_entity.type
_entity.pdbx_description
1 polymer ?
#
loop_
_entity_poly.entity_id
_entity_poly.type
_entity_poly.pdbx_seq_one_letter_code
_entity_poly.pdbx_strand_id
1 'polypeptide(L)'
;METANIRETLDALARQRTVLLTTYRKDGTPVGTPVNVVVRGDRAYFRTYDKAYKVKRMARNPEVEVAPSTYRGKVTGPAVHGRVRPLTEEEAKPIRRLLARKHRFQQGFAVPLFHKMKRYKTLHYELTLDA
;
A
#
# COMPACT_ATOMS: atom_id res chain seq x y z
N MET A 1 -15.04 -5.52 -20.92
CA MET A 1 -13.66 -5.03 -21.16
C MET A 1 -13.07 -4.38 -19.91
N GLU A 2 -13.88 -3.67 -19.11
CA GLU A 2 -13.50 -2.91 -17.92
C GLU A 2 -12.89 -3.73 -16.77
N THR A 3 -13.47 -4.89 -16.45
CA THR A 3 -12.92 -5.83 -15.45
C THR A 3 -11.62 -6.50 -15.89
N ALA A 4 -11.34 -6.57 -17.20
CA ALA A 4 -10.09 -7.10 -17.72
C ALA A 4 -8.92 -6.13 -17.44
N ASN A 5 -9.17 -4.83 -17.50
CA ASN A 5 -8.17 -3.79 -17.23
C ASN A 5 -7.76 -3.74 -15.75
N ILE A 6 -8.74 -3.88 -14.84
CA ILE A 6 -8.45 -3.98 -13.40
C ILE A 6 -7.59 -5.21 -13.10
N ARG A 7 -7.95 -6.38 -13.68
CA ARG A 7 -7.19 -7.62 -13.46
C ARG A 7 -5.78 -7.53 -14.01
N GLU A 8 -5.59 -6.97 -15.21
CA GLU A 8 -4.26 -6.74 -15.78
C GLU A 8 -3.42 -5.81 -14.90
N THR A 9 -4.03 -4.74 -14.39
CA THR A 9 -3.37 -3.83 -13.44
C THR A 9 -2.97 -4.55 -12.17
N LEU A 10 -3.88 -5.35 -11.57
CA LEU A 10 -3.58 -6.14 -10.39
C LEU A 10 -2.46 -7.15 -10.66
N ASP A 11 -2.43 -7.80 -11.81
CA ASP A 11 -1.35 -8.71 -12.22
C ASP A 11 -0.01 -7.97 -12.35
N ALA A 12 -0.02 -6.74 -12.87
CA ALA A 12 1.15 -5.88 -12.90
C ALA A 12 1.63 -5.53 -11.49
N LEU A 13 0.73 -5.12 -10.58
CA LEU A 13 1.04 -4.83 -9.18
C LEU A 13 1.53 -6.08 -8.42
N ALA A 14 1.03 -7.27 -8.76
CA ALA A 14 1.44 -8.54 -8.17
C ALA A 14 2.92 -8.82 -8.40
N ARG A 15 3.44 -8.45 -9.58
CA ARG A 15 4.86 -8.56 -9.98
C ARG A 15 5.75 -7.51 -9.32
N GLN A 16 5.19 -6.37 -8.88
CA GLN A 16 5.93 -5.31 -8.21
C GLN A 16 6.21 -5.65 -6.75
N ARG A 17 7.38 -5.26 -6.24
CA ARG A 17 7.67 -5.27 -4.80
C ARG A 17 7.19 -3.99 -4.13
N THR A 18 7.32 -2.86 -4.80
CA THR A 18 7.01 -1.54 -4.25
C THR A 18 6.09 -0.80 -5.21
N VAL A 19 5.12 -0.09 -4.65
CA VAL A 19 4.23 0.81 -5.37
C VAL A 19 4.29 2.17 -4.70
N LEU A 20 4.16 3.23 -5.48
CA LEU A 20 3.98 4.56 -4.93
C LEU A 20 2.49 4.72 -4.61
N LEU A 21 2.17 4.85 -3.32
CA LEU A 21 0.82 5.15 -2.86
C LEU A 21 0.69 6.67 -2.69
N THR A 22 -0.16 7.29 -3.48
CA THR A 22 -0.47 8.72 -3.37
C THR A 22 -1.71 8.90 -2.51
N THR A 23 -1.57 9.72 -1.46
CA THR A 23 -2.68 10.09 -0.56
C THR A 23 -2.83 11.60 -0.54
N TYR A 24 -4.03 12.10 -0.31
CA TYR A 24 -4.30 13.54 -0.38
C TYR A 24 -4.33 14.18 1.01
N ARG A 25 -3.72 15.36 1.13
CA ARG A 25 -3.87 16.22 2.30
C ARG A 25 -5.29 16.77 2.38
N LYS A 26 -5.61 17.44 3.50
CA LYS A 26 -6.90 18.12 3.70
C LYS A 26 -7.18 19.16 2.61
N ASP A 27 -6.14 19.80 2.10
CA ASP A 27 -6.19 20.81 1.03
C ASP A 27 -6.18 20.20 -0.40
N GLY A 28 -6.21 18.87 -0.51
CA GLY A 28 -6.14 18.17 -1.81
C GLY A 28 -4.72 17.90 -2.32
N THR A 29 -3.67 18.40 -1.67
CA THR A 29 -2.28 18.18 -2.13
C THR A 29 -1.94 16.69 -2.16
N PRO A 30 -1.49 16.12 -3.30
CA PRO A 30 -1.07 14.74 -3.38
C PRO A 30 0.26 14.51 -2.66
N VAL A 31 0.37 13.39 -1.95
CA VAL A 31 1.59 12.96 -1.28
C VAL A 31 1.85 11.49 -1.55
N GLY A 32 2.86 11.23 -2.38
CA GLY A 32 3.36 9.89 -2.69
C GLY A 32 4.17 9.31 -1.54
N THR A 33 3.98 8.02 -1.25
CA THR A 33 4.86 7.27 -0.36
C THR A 33 5.06 5.85 -0.89
N PRO A 34 6.31 5.37 -1.05
CA PRO A 34 6.55 4.00 -1.44
C PRO A 34 6.04 3.04 -0.34
N VAL A 35 5.29 2.02 -0.76
CA VAL A 35 4.77 0.96 0.11
C VAL A 35 4.96 -0.40 -0.55
N ASN A 36 5.06 -1.43 0.29
CA ASN A 36 5.14 -2.81 -0.17
C ASN A 36 3.72 -3.35 -0.44
N VAL A 37 3.55 -4.07 -1.54
CA VAL A 37 2.26 -4.55 -2.01
C VAL A 37 2.24 -6.06 -2.23
N VAL A 38 1.13 -6.70 -1.88
CA VAL A 38 0.76 -8.05 -2.32
C VAL A 38 -0.61 -7.99 -2.98
N VAL A 39 -0.87 -8.90 -3.90
CA VAL A 39 -2.17 -9.04 -4.55
C VAL A 39 -2.73 -10.41 -4.19
N ARG A 40 -4.02 -10.47 -3.90
CA ARG A 40 -4.74 -11.72 -3.61
C ARG A 40 -6.15 -11.60 -4.16
N GLY A 41 -6.49 -12.42 -5.15
CA GLY A 41 -7.78 -12.36 -5.83
C GLY A 41 -7.91 -11.06 -6.64
N ASP A 42 -8.99 -10.34 -6.41
CA ASP A 42 -9.39 -9.09 -7.05
C ASP A 42 -8.92 -7.83 -6.29
N ARG A 43 -8.04 -8.00 -5.30
CA ARG A 43 -7.61 -6.91 -4.40
C ARG A 43 -6.11 -6.88 -4.17
N ALA A 44 -5.61 -5.68 -3.91
CA ALA A 44 -4.25 -5.45 -3.47
C ALA A 44 -4.23 -5.14 -1.97
N TYR A 45 -3.11 -5.40 -1.32
CA TYR A 45 -2.92 -5.18 0.10
C TYR A 45 -1.54 -4.62 0.39
N PHE A 46 -1.46 -3.69 1.32
CA PHE A 46 -0.20 -3.12 1.77
C PHE A 46 -0.15 -2.96 3.28
N ARG A 47 1.06 -2.73 3.78
CA ARG A 47 1.35 -2.51 5.19
C ARG A 47 1.77 -1.07 5.43
N THR A 48 1.27 -0.48 6.52
CA THR A 48 1.73 0.81 7.04
C THR A 48 1.77 0.77 8.58
N TYR A 49 2.17 1.86 9.21
CA TYR A 49 2.17 2.01 10.67
C TYR A 49 1.13 3.06 11.09
N ASP A 50 0.49 2.82 12.23
CA ASP A 50 -0.59 3.63 12.81
C ASP A 50 -0.29 5.13 12.93
N LYS A 51 0.95 5.51 13.25
CA LYS A 51 1.34 6.93 13.40
C LYS A 51 1.78 7.60 12.10
N ALA A 52 1.74 6.92 10.96
CA ALA A 52 2.09 7.55 9.69
C ALA A 52 1.04 8.61 9.30
N TYR A 53 1.48 9.80 8.85
CA TYR A 53 0.56 10.86 8.40
C TYR A 53 -0.43 10.38 7.32
N LYS A 54 -0.03 9.40 6.50
CA LYS A 54 -0.91 8.77 5.51
C LYS A 54 -2.12 8.06 6.13
N VAL A 55 -2.01 7.50 7.35
CA VAL A 55 -3.15 6.86 8.04
C VAL A 55 -4.23 7.89 8.34
N LYS A 56 -3.83 9.06 8.86
CA LYS A 56 -4.77 10.17 9.11
C LYS A 56 -5.41 10.69 7.82
N ARG A 57 -4.64 10.73 6.72
CA ARG A 57 -5.15 11.13 5.40
C ARG A 57 -6.14 10.11 4.85
N MET A 58 -5.78 8.82 4.84
CA MET A 58 -6.62 7.71 4.36
C MET A 58 -7.89 7.53 5.19
N ALA A 59 -7.84 7.79 6.50
CA ALA A 59 -9.03 7.77 7.35
C ALA A 59 -10.01 8.93 7.03
N ARG A 60 -9.49 10.06 6.53
CA ARG A 60 -10.30 11.21 6.12
C ARG A 60 -10.81 11.08 4.68
N ASN A 61 -9.94 10.63 3.79
CA ASN A 61 -10.20 10.45 2.37
C ASN A 61 -9.60 9.10 1.94
N PRO A 62 -10.43 8.07 1.72
CA PRO A 62 -9.96 6.75 1.35
C PRO A 62 -9.56 6.65 -0.13
N GLU A 63 -9.79 7.70 -0.93
CA GLU A 63 -9.35 7.77 -2.33
C GLU A 63 -7.83 7.91 -2.42
N VAL A 64 -7.22 7.09 -3.28
CA VAL A 64 -5.78 7.03 -3.50
C VAL A 64 -5.47 6.82 -4.97
N GLU A 65 -4.22 7.09 -5.35
CA GLU A 65 -3.64 6.55 -6.57
C GLU A 65 -2.52 5.58 -6.22
N VAL A 66 -2.35 4.54 -7.03
CA VAL A 66 -1.19 3.66 -6.97
C VAL A 66 -0.51 3.53 -8.31
N ALA A 67 0.82 3.58 -8.29
CA ALA A 67 1.64 3.33 -9.47
C ALA A 67 2.79 2.37 -9.15
N PRO A 68 3.21 1.51 -10.08
CA PRO A 68 4.46 0.76 -9.98
C PRO A 68 5.63 1.69 -9.69
N SER A 69 6.47 1.38 -8.69
CA SER A 69 7.62 2.22 -8.39
C SER A 69 8.85 1.45 -7.95
N THR A 70 10.00 2.11 -8.12
CA THR A 70 11.24 1.66 -7.50
C THR A 70 11.16 1.76 -5.96
N TYR A 71 12.07 1.10 -5.25
CA TYR A 71 12.13 1.21 -3.78
C TYR A 71 12.30 2.65 -3.27
N ARG A 72 12.89 3.53 -4.07
CA ARG A 72 13.06 4.97 -3.75
C ARG A 72 11.82 5.81 -4.06
N GLY A 73 10.75 5.22 -4.59
CA GLY A 73 9.51 5.92 -4.93
C GLY A 73 9.48 6.56 -6.33
N LYS A 74 10.48 6.30 -7.20
CA LYS A 74 10.40 6.72 -8.62
C LYS A 74 9.33 5.88 -9.32
N VAL A 75 8.31 6.54 -9.88
CA VAL A 75 7.25 5.91 -10.68
C VAL A 75 7.82 5.28 -11.95
N THR A 76 7.31 4.11 -12.30
CA THR A 76 7.80 3.27 -13.42
C THR A 76 6.70 2.82 -14.37
N GLY A 77 5.45 3.21 -14.11
CA GLY A 77 4.29 2.84 -14.91
C GLY A 77 3.10 3.73 -14.61
N PRO A 78 1.96 3.49 -15.27
CA PRO A 78 0.76 4.30 -15.08
C PRO A 78 0.27 4.23 -13.63
N ALA A 79 -0.33 5.34 -13.18
CA ALA A 79 -1.06 5.40 -11.94
C ALA A 79 -2.51 4.96 -12.18
N VAL A 80 -3.10 4.29 -11.20
CA VAL A 80 -4.51 3.90 -11.21
C VAL A 80 -5.17 4.39 -9.93
N HIS A 81 -6.43 4.81 -10.05
CA HIS A 81 -7.24 5.20 -8.91
C HIS A 81 -7.74 3.98 -8.16
N GLY A 82 -8.01 4.18 -6.88
CA GLY A 82 -8.61 3.17 -6.04
C GLY A 82 -8.93 3.69 -4.66
N ARG A 83 -9.57 2.82 -3.88
CA ARG A 83 -9.99 3.10 -2.51
C ARG A 83 -9.31 2.18 -1.53
N VAL A 84 -8.89 2.73 -0.39
CA VAL A 84 -8.29 1.96 0.71
C VAL A 84 -9.23 1.76 1.89
N ARG A 85 -9.12 0.60 2.53
CA ARG A 85 -9.85 0.26 3.76
C ARG A 85 -8.91 -0.39 4.78
N PRO A 86 -8.93 0.02 6.05
CA PRO A 86 -8.16 -0.67 7.08
C PRO A 86 -8.73 -2.08 7.31
N LEU A 87 -7.84 -3.06 7.44
CA LEU A 87 -8.20 -4.42 7.82
C LEU A 87 -8.29 -4.57 9.35
N THR A 88 -9.25 -5.36 9.79
CA THR A 88 -9.29 -5.90 11.15
C THR A 88 -8.13 -6.87 11.39
N GLU A 89 -7.82 -7.22 12.64
CA GLU A 89 -6.73 -8.16 12.94
C GLU A 89 -6.97 -9.54 12.31
N GLU A 90 -8.23 -10.01 12.29
CA GLU A 90 -8.60 -11.29 11.69
C GLU A 90 -8.39 -11.30 10.16
N GLU A 91 -8.82 -10.25 9.47
CA GLU A 91 -8.56 -10.09 8.03
C GLU A 91 -7.06 -9.93 7.73
N ALA A 92 -6.31 -9.27 8.61
CA ALA A 92 -4.89 -9.01 8.44
C ALA A 92 -4.01 -10.26 8.60
N LYS A 93 -4.41 -11.26 9.41
CA LYS A 93 -3.62 -12.49 9.67
C LYS A 93 -3.09 -13.17 8.38
N PRO A 94 -3.92 -13.52 7.38
CA PRO A 94 -3.43 -14.13 6.14
C PRO A 94 -2.56 -13.16 5.32
N ILE A 95 -2.91 -11.86 5.29
CA ILE A 95 -2.19 -10.84 4.52
C ILE A 95 -0.79 -10.60 5.09
N ARG A 96 -0.65 -10.60 6.43
CA ARG A 96 0.63 -10.54 7.13
C ARG A 96 1.58 -11.65 6.67
N ARG A 97 1.07 -12.88 6.57
CA ARG A 97 1.85 -14.04 6.10
C ARG A 97 2.28 -13.88 4.65
N LEU A 98 1.40 -13.38 3.77
CA LEU A 98 1.72 -13.12 2.37
C LEU A 98 2.80 -12.05 2.22
N LEU A 99 2.66 -10.91 2.91
CA LEU A 99 3.66 -9.84 2.90
C LEU A 99 5.01 -10.32 3.47
N ALA A 100 5.00 -11.10 4.55
CA ALA A 100 6.23 -11.66 5.12
C ALA A 100 6.94 -12.61 4.16
N ARG A 101 6.19 -13.44 3.42
CA ARG A 101 6.73 -14.35 2.40
C ARG A 101 7.30 -13.60 1.19
N LYS A 102 6.62 -12.55 0.71
CA LYS A 102 7.05 -11.77 -0.46
C LYS A 102 8.23 -10.84 -0.16
N HIS A 103 8.31 -10.29 1.06
CA HIS A 103 9.30 -9.28 1.45
C HIS A 103 10.31 -9.79 2.50
N ARG A 104 10.83 -11.02 2.33
CA ARG A 104 11.75 -11.67 3.29
C ARG A 104 13.03 -10.87 3.61
N PHE A 105 13.47 -9.98 2.72
CA PHE A 105 14.77 -9.30 2.81
C PHE A 105 14.71 -7.77 3.01
N GLN A 106 13.52 -7.16 3.15
CA GLN A 106 13.36 -5.70 3.31
C GLN A 106 13.01 -5.32 4.75
N GLN A 107 13.86 -5.72 5.69
CA GLN A 107 13.80 -5.28 7.09
C GLN A 107 14.98 -4.38 7.50
N GLY A 108 15.88 -3.99 6.59
CA GLY A 108 17.10 -3.24 6.92
C GLY A 108 17.17 -1.87 6.23
N PHE A 109 16.82 -0.79 6.93
CA PHE A 109 17.80 0.17 7.46
C PHE A 109 17.19 1.51 7.90
N ALA A 110 16.18 2.06 7.22
CA ALA A 110 15.65 3.39 7.56
C ALA A 110 14.59 3.38 8.69
N VAL A 111 14.06 2.22 9.02
CA VAL A 111 12.83 2.05 9.81
C VAL A 111 13.06 1.39 11.19
N PRO A 112 13.91 0.34 11.33
CA PRO A 112 14.15 -0.30 12.62
C PRO A 112 14.74 0.62 13.69
N LEU A 113 15.57 1.60 13.28
CA LEU A 113 16.25 2.51 14.21
C LEU A 113 15.28 3.53 14.84
N PHE A 114 14.24 3.94 14.12
CA PHE A 114 13.18 4.83 14.64
C PHE A 114 12.07 4.06 15.40
N HIS A 115 11.94 2.75 15.14
CA HIS A 115 10.84 1.91 15.64
C HIS A 115 11.06 1.30 17.02
N LYS A 116 12.32 1.06 17.41
CA LYS A 116 12.62 0.52 18.73
C LYS A 116 12.19 1.47 19.87
N MET A 117 11.86 2.71 19.55
CA MET A 117 11.63 3.78 20.51
C MET A 117 10.15 4.15 20.77
N LYS A 118 9.17 3.71 19.95
CA LYS A 118 7.82 4.33 19.95
C LYS A 118 6.55 3.43 19.94
N ARG A 119 6.67 2.10 20.08
CA ARG A 119 5.52 1.15 20.15
C ARG A 119 4.47 1.32 19.03
N TYR A 120 4.89 1.37 17.76
CA TYR A 120 3.95 1.54 16.64
C TYR A 120 3.18 0.26 16.31
N LYS A 121 1.87 0.36 16.13
CA LYS A 121 1.05 -0.76 15.64
C LYS A 121 1.17 -0.84 14.12
N THR A 122 1.41 -2.05 13.62
CA THR A 122 1.42 -2.34 12.19
C THR A 122 -0.02 -2.47 11.71
N LEU A 123 -0.43 -1.62 10.78
CA LEU A 123 -1.75 -1.67 10.14
C LEU A 123 -1.63 -2.27 8.75
N HIS A 124 -2.68 -2.99 8.35
CA HIS A 124 -2.83 -3.53 7.00
C HIS A 124 -4.02 -2.87 6.34
N TYR A 125 -3.88 -2.57 5.07
CA TYR A 125 -4.92 -1.96 4.27
C TYR A 125 -5.19 -2.85 3.06
N GLU A 126 -6.47 -2.93 2.76
CA GLU A 126 -6.99 -3.39 1.48
C GLU A 126 -7.04 -2.21 0.52
N LEU A 127 -6.72 -2.47 -0.73
CA LEU A 127 -6.85 -1.56 -1.86
C LEU A 127 -7.74 -2.23 -2.91
N THR A 128 -8.82 -1.55 -3.24
CA THR A 128 -9.69 -1.88 -4.37
C THR A 128 -9.43 -0.86 -5.46
N LEU A 129 -9.17 -1.30 -6.68
CA LEU A 129 -8.94 -0.40 -7.81
C LEU A 129 -10.29 0.04 -8.40
N ASP A 130 -10.35 1.29 -8.83
CA ASP A 130 -11.48 1.82 -9.57
C ASP A 130 -11.36 1.44 -11.06
N ALA A 131 -12.51 1.39 -11.73
CA ALA A 131 -12.63 1.04 -13.14
C ALA A 131 -12.21 2.19 -14.08
#